data_AF-S6G8F7-F1
#
_entry.id   AF-S6G8F7-F1
#
_cell.length_a   1.000
_cell.length_b   1.000
_cell.length_c   1.000
_cell.angle_alpha   90.00
_cell.angle_beta   90.00
_cell.angle_gamma   90.00
#
_symmetry.space_group_name_H-M   'P 1'
#
loop_
_entity.id
_entity.type
_entity.pdbx_description
1 polymer ?
#
loop_
_entity_poly.entity_id
_entity_poly.type
_entity_poly.pdbx_seq_one_letter_code
_entity_poly.pdbx_strand_id
1 'polypeptide(L)'
;MQELYLQTIYLARNILKTEKLRYFIYKDNQFKNKFLTLINNIFTLEANHDQNIDGETFAKQFAKAFILITNQKEKQRFETFDNKTEEEMFSDIDAIIKSIIKEFKVAKTKLVDQTEKITSSEIQTLSVLSEEIISKWDQKLQQEDKPKQQENIKTQNEQENIEVNQNDQTVQQQDMSEIFKQLNQNMFENLKNKELPVLPIQDPRFYPYNSRPKFMPIFKIILSILSIISTLLAISTLLFLSLSFLDISSDEYAQKLGVSSWTNFMDSNRAQILKRIPLGGLKLIGVQGISLALLHILPAVLICSYTFKSNQNNREKYRMKLMPVILFVVMFGMMLGTLFNFISSKNIEASWKRDLFDQLIQNNKDQFKNNFNSFWELVTKNYGSKINIATILSPVCLSITIFTLIVAVILLVVNPKLDKERIIKANIEHQKAVMAIMSGESYEIDLSLYDTEEIEIKEPNKLQLFIMKLKNKKSNKSKKDE
;
A
#
# COMPACT_ATOMS: atom_id res chain seq x y z
N MET A 1 -13.62 -32.37 -16.72
CA MET A 1 -14.88 -32.71 -16.01
C MET A 1 -15.12 -32.11 -14.62
N GLN A 2 -14.42 -32.51 -13.55
CA GLN A 2 -14.77 -32.02 -12.19
C GLN A 2 -14.63 -30.49 -12.03
N GLU A 3 -13.61 -29.90 -12.66
CA GLU A 3 -13.42 -28.44 -12.68
C GLU A 3 -14.56 -27.71 -13.41
N LEU A 4 -14.97 -28.22 -14.58
CA LEU A 4 -16.11 -27.71 -15.36
C LEU A 4 -17.40 -27.74 -14.53
N TYR A 5 -17.64 -28.85 -13.84
CA TYR A 5 -18.80 -29.03 -12.97
C TYR A 5 -18.81 -28.02 -11.81
N LEU A 6 -17.68 -27.82 -11.12
CA LEU A 6 -17.55 -26.81 -10.09
C LEU A 6 -17.83 -25.41 -10.64
N GLN A 7 -17.20 -25.02 -11.75
CA GLN A 7 -17.41 -23.71 -12.37
C GLN A 7 -18.87 -23.48 -12.76
N THR A 8 -19.55 -24.50 -13.31
CA THR A 8 -20.96 -24.42 -13.71
C THR A 8 -21.87 -24.21 -12.49
N ILE A 9 -21.65 -24.98 -11.42
CA ILE A 9 -22.44 -24.88 -10.19
C ILE A 9 -22.22 -23.54 -9.49
N TYR A 10 -20.97 -23.10 -9.34
CA TYR A 10 -20.67 -21.81 -8.70
C TYR A 10 -21.26 -20.64 -9.51
N LEU A 11 -21.19 -20.69 -10.83
CA LEU A 11 -21.84 -19.69 -11.68
C LEU A 11 -23.35 -19.67 -11.46
N ALA A 12 -24.01 -20.84 -11.47
CA ALA A 12 -25.46 -20.94 -11.26
C ALA A 12 -25.86 -20.38 -9.89
N ARG A 13 -25.11 -20.73 -8.84
CA ARG A 13 -25.30 -20.19 -7.49
C ARG A 13 -25.12 -18.68 -7.43
N ASN A 14 -24.06 -18.15 -8.03
CA ASN A 14 -23.74 -16.72 -7.98
C ASN A 14 -24.76 -15.86 -8.75
N ILE A 15 -25.33 -16.41 -9.82
CA ILE A 15 -26.48 -15.84 -10.52
C ILE A 15 -27.68 -15.75 -9.56
N LEU A 16 -28.00 -16.83 -8.83
CA LEU A 16 -29.09 -16.82 -7.84
C LEU A 16 -28.79 -15.95 -6.61
N LYS A 17 -27.54 -15.79 -6.21
CA LYS A 17 -27.15 -14.91 -5.10
C LYS A 17 -27.38 -13.43 -5.42
N THR A 18 -27.31 -13.06 -6.70
CA THR A 18 -27.43 -11.67 -7.14
C THR A 18 -28.90 -11.30 -7.41
N GLU A 19 -29.51 -10.48 -6.54
CA GLU A 19 -30.91 -10.02 -6.67
C GLU A 19 -31.28 -9.52 -8.06
N LYS A 20 -30.41 -8.70 -8.65
CA LYS A 20 -30.60 -8.15 -10.01
C LYS A 20 -30.75 -9.26 -11.06
N LEU A 21 -29.88 -10.27 -11.02
CA LEU A 21 -29.91 -11.37 -11.99
C LEU A 21 -31.09 -12.31 -11.75
N ARG A 22 -31.47 -12.56 -10.49
CA ARG A 22 -32.72 -13.28 -10.19
C ARG A 22 -33.94 -12.60 -10.78
N TYR A 23 -34.03 -11.28 -10.66
CA TYR A 23 -35.12 -10.52 -11.28
C TYR A 23 -35.12 -10.64 -12.81
N PHE A 24 -33.95 -10.61 -13.45
CA PHE A 24 -33.87 -10.81 -14.91
C PHE A 24 -34.17 -12.26 -15.34
N ILE A 25 -33.97 -13.28 -14.51
CA ILE A 25 -34.47 -14.63 -14.79
C ILE A 25 -36.00 -14.64 -14.84
N TYR A 26 -36.66 -13.86 -13.99
CA TYR A 26 -38.11 -13.74 -13.97
C TYR A 26 -38.64 -12.93 -15.18
N LYS A 27 -38.00 -11.80 -15.53
CA LYS A 27 -38.53 -10.83 -16.50
C LYS A 27 -38.02 -11.01 -17.94
N ASP A 28 -36.77 -11.40 -18.13
CA ASP A 28 -36.14 -11.49 -19.47
C ASP A 28 -36.09 -12.96 -19.96
N ASN A 29 -36.87 -13.24 -21.01
CA ASN A 29 -36.93 -14.57 -21.63
C ASN A 29 -35.60 -15.03 -22.22
N GLN A 30 -34.76 -14.12 -22.73
CA GLN A 30 -33.46 -14.51 -23.29
C GLN A 30 -32.50 -14.94 -22.18
N PHE A 31 -32.44 -14.17 -21.10
CA PHE A 31 -31.61 -14.51 -19.95
C PHE A 31 -32.10 -15.75 -19.20
N LYS A 32 -33.42 -15.92 -19.10
CA LYS A 32 -34.06 -17.12 -18.58
C LYS A 32 -33.63 -18.39 -19.34
N ASN A 33 -33.62 -18.36 -20.67
CA ASN A 33 -33.17 -19.49 -21.49
C ASN A 33 -31.68 -19.79 -21.32
N LYS A 34 -30.84 -18.75 -21.20
CA LYS A 34 -29.40 -18.91 -20.92
C LYS A 34 -29.17 -19.61 -19.56
N PHE A 35 -29.95 -19.24 -18.54
CA PHE A 35 -29.87 -19.89 -17.24
C PHE A 35 -30.41 -21.33 -17.25
N LEU A 36 -31.45 -21.62 -18.04
CA LEU A 36 -31.92 -22.98 -18.28
C LEU A 36 -30.83 -23.86 -18.92
N THR A 37 -30.10 -23.34 -19.92
CA THR A 37 -28.97 -24.05 -20.53
C THR A 37 -27.90 -24.39 -19.50
N LEU A 38 -27.62 -23.49 -18.55
CA LEU A 38 -26.69 -23.73 -17.45
C LEU A 38 -27.16 -24.90 -16.56
N ILE A 39 -28.45 -24.96 -16.23
CA ILE A 39 -29.04 -26.07 -15.45
C ILE A 39 -28.95 -27.40 -16.22
N ASN A 40 -29.23 -27.40 -17.52
CA ASN A 40 -29.12 -28.59 -18.37
C ASN A 40 -27.66 -29.07 -18.49
N ASN A 41 -26.69 -28.16 -18.51
CA ASN A 41 -25.26 -28.51 -18.45
C ASN A 41 -24.92 -29.19 -17.10
N ILE A 42 -25.46 -28.70 -15.97
CA ILE A 42 -25.30 -29.38 -14.66
C ILE A 42 -25.94 -30.77 -14.69
N PHE A 43 -27.16 -30.92 -15.21
CA PHE A 43 -27.82 -32.23 -15.36
C PHE A 43 -27.00 -33.20 -16.22
N THR A 44 -26.42 -32.72 -17.31
CA THR A 44 -25.59 -33.54 -18.21
C THR A 44 -24.32 -34.01 -17.50
N LEU A 45 -23.67 -33.14 -16.73
CA LEU A 45 -22.46 -33.48 -15.97
C LEU A 45 -22.75 -34.48 -14.83
N GLU A 46 -23.91 -34.37 -14.19
CA GLU A 46 -24.33 -35.31 -13.14
C GLU A 46 -24.77 -36.67 -13.70
N ALA A 47 -25.54 -36.69 -14.80
CA ALA A 47 -26.15 -37.91 -15.34
C ALA A 47 -25.26 -38.69 -16.32
N ASN A 48 -24.53 -37.99 -17.19
CA ASN A 48 -23.73 -38.64 -18.25
C ASN A 48 -22.26 -38.82 -17.83
N HIS A 49 -21.80 -38.09 -16.80
CA HIS A 49 -20.40 -38.05 -16.39
C HIS A 49 -20.19 -38.28 -14.88
N ASP A 50 -21.23 -38.72 -14.15
CA ASP A 50 -21.22 -39.09 -12.73
C ASP A 50 -20.58 -38.05 -11.79
N GLN A 51 -20.67 -36.76 -12.11
CA GLN A 51 -20.09 -35.70 -11.29
C GLN A 51 -20.95 -35.38 -10.06
N ASN A 52 -20.31 -35.20 -8.91
CA ASN A 52 -20.95 -34.80 -7.65
C ASN A 52 -19.99 -33.92 -6.82
N ILE A 53 -20.53 -33.16 -5.86
CA ILE A 53 -19.73 -32.44 -4.85
C ILE A 53 -20.06 -33.08 -3.50
N ASP A 54 -19.05 -33.65 -2.84
CA ASP A 54 -19.19 -34.32 -1.54
C ASP A 54 -20.32 -35.39 -1.50
N GLY A 55 -20.58 -36.05 -2.64
CA GLY A 55 -21.65 -37.06 -2.78
C GLY A 55 -23.06 -36.49 -3.01
N GLU A 56 -23.21 -35.17 -3.11
CA GLU A 56 -24.49 -34.50 -3.42
C GLU A 56 -24.57 -34.06 -4.89
N THR A 57 -25.78 -34.17 -5.44
CA THR A 57 -26.17 -33.66 -6.78
C THR A 57 -27.09 -32.45 -6.62
N PHE A 58 -26.87 -31.42 -7.43
CA PHE A 58 -27.48 -30.10 -7.28
C PHE A 58 -28.42 -29.73 -8.43
N ALA A 59 -28.41 -30.44 -9.56
CA ALA A 59 -29.23 -30.10 -10.73
C ALA A 59 -30.73 -30.01 -10.39
N LYS A 60 -31.24 -30.96 -9.59
CA LYS A 60 -32.63 -30.97 -9.11
C LYS A 60 -32.98 -29.76 -8.24
N GLN A 61 -32.02 -29.25 -7.45
CA GLN A 61 -32.26 -28.08 -6.60
C GLN A 61 -32.27 -26.79 -7.42
N PHE A 62 -31.36 -26.65 -8.39
CA PHE A 62 -31.38 -25.52 -9.31
C PHE A 62 -32.62 -25.51 -10.21
N ALA A 63 -33.09 -26.68 -10.66
CA ALA A 63 -34.37 -26.79 -11.39
C ALA A 63 -35.57 -26.32 -10.57
N LYS A 64 -35.65 -26.72 -9.29
CA LYS A 64 -36.68 -26.23 -8.37
C LYS A 64 -36.59 -24.71 -8.17
N ALA A 65 -35.38 -24.19 -7.96
CA ALA A 65 -35.15 -22.76 -7.80
C ALA A 65 -35.58 -21.97 -9.05
N PHE A 66 -35.29 -22.49 -10.24
CA PHE A 66 -35.72 -21.89 -11.50
C PHE A 66 -37.24 -21.80 -11.64
N ILE A 67 -37.95 -22.89 -11.32
CA ILE A 67 -39.42 -22.91 -11.38
C ILE A 67 -40.01 -21.90 -10.39
N LEU A 68 -39.46 -21.83 -9.17
CA LEU A 68 -39.91 -20.89 -8.13
C LEU A 68 -39.70 -19.42 -8.53
N ILE A 69 -38.56 -19.10 -9.14
CA ILE A 69 -38.25 -17.73 -9.57
C ILE A 69 -39.13 -17.33 -10.76
N THR A 70 -39.33 -18.22 -11.72
CA THR A 70 -40.03 -17.90 -12.97
C THR A 70 -41.55 -17.98 -12.86
N ASN A 71 -42.09 -18.49 -11.74
CA ASN A 71 -43.52 -18.66 -11.50
C ASN A 71 -44.27 -19.31 -12.68
N GLN A 72 -43.61 -20.22 -13.41
CA GLN A 72 -44.19 -20.85 -14.59
C GLN A 72 -45.29 -21.84 -14.20
N LYS A 73 -46.49 -21.63 -14.75
CA LYS A 73 -47.61 -22.58 -14.67
C LYS A 73 -47.47 -23.74 -15.68
N GLU A 74 -46.58 -23.61 -16.66
CA GLU A 74 -46.32 -24.59 -17.71
C GLU A 74 -45.19 -25.56 -17.32
N LYS A 75 -45.27 -26.81 -17.80
CA LYS A 75 -44.26 -27.84 -17.55
C LYS A 75 -42.97 -27.53 -18.30
N GLN A 76 -41.97 -26.99 -17.61
CA GLN A 76 -40.62 -26.85 -18.17
C GLN A 76 -39.92 -28.21 -18.21
N ARG A 77 -39.41 -28.62 -19.40
CA ARG A 77 -38.63 -29.85 -19.56
C ARG A 77 -37.14 -29.53 -19.39
N PHE A 78 -36.48 -30.26 -18.50
CA PHE A 78 -35.01 -30.26 -18.34
C PHE A 78 -34.46 -31.47 -19.09
N GLU A 79 -33.41 -31.27 -19.88
CA GLU A 79 -32.88 -32.29 -20.81
C GLU A 79 -31.37 -32.45 -20.60
N THR A 80 -30.89 -33.69 -20.75
CA THR A 80 -29.46 -34.00 -20.86
C THR A 80 -29.03 -33.83 -22.31
N PHE A 81 -27.80 -33.38 -22.53
CA PHE A 81 -27.23 -33.32 -23.87
C PHE A 81 -26.38 -34.57 -24.14
N ASP A 82 -26.82 -35.40 -25.08
CA ASP A 82 -26.18 -36.71 -25.33
C ASP A 82 -24.83 -36.60 -26.05
N ASN A 83 -24.60 -35.52 -26.82
CA ASN A 83 -23.41 -35.37 -27.70
C ASN A 83 -22.59 -34.10 -27.46
N LYS A 84 -22.80 -33.39 -26.34
CA LYS A 84 -22.16 -32.10 -26.10
C LYS A 84 -20.76 -32.28 -25.53
N THR A 85 -19.76 -31.65 -26.15
CA THR A 85 -18.37 -31.77 -25.72
C THR A 85 -18.03 -30.87 -24.53
N GLU A 86 -16.96 -31.17 -23.80
CA GLU A 86 -16.49 -30.32 -22.69
C GLU A 86 -16.25 -28.86 -23.13
N GLU A 87 -15.68 -28.68 -24.33
CA GLU A 87 -15.37 -27.37 -24.91
C GLU A 87 -16.62 -26.53 -25.19
N GLU A 88 -17.70 -27.17 -25.68
CA GLU A 88 -18.99 -26.51 -25.90
C GLU A 88 -19.63 -26.07 -24.58
N MET A 89 -19.51 -26.87 -23.52
CA MET A 89 -20.01 -26.50 -22.19
C MET A 89 -19.20 -25.34 -21.57
N PHE A 90 -17.88 -25.30 -21.77
CA PHE A 90 -17.07 -24.14 -21.37
C PHE A 90 -17.44 -22.88 -22.15
N SER A 91 -17.67 -23.02 -23.47
CA SER A 91 -18.11 -21.92 -24.33
C SER A 91 -19.44 -21.31 -23.86
N ASP A 92 -20.40 -22.15 -23.44
CA ASP A 92 -21.66 -21.69 -22.86
C ASP A 92 -21.47 -20.87 -21.59
N ILE A 93 -20.63 -21.35 -20.67
CA ILE A 93 -20.31 -20.66 -19.41
C ILE A 93 -19.73 -19.28 -19.71
N ASP A 94 -18.76 -19.21 -20.63
CA ASP A 94 -18.13 -17.95 -21.04
C ASP A 94 -19.12 -17.02 -21.75
N ALA A 95 -20.00 -17.55 -22.60
CA ALA A 95 -21.03 -16.77 -23.29
C ALA A 95 -22.04 -16.18 -22.29
N ILE A 96 -22.46 -16.97 -21.29
CA ILE A 96 -23.36 -16.52 -20.23
C ILE A 96 -22.68 -15.41 -19.41
N ILE A 97 -21.43 -15.61 -18.95
CA ILE A 97 -20.68 -14.62 -18.19
C ILE A 97 -20.53 -13.31 -18.98
N LYS A 98 -20.14 -13.39 -20.27
CA LYS A 98 -20.00 -12.21 -21.14
C LYS A 98 -21.33 -11.47 -21.30
N SER A 99 -22.43 -12.20 -21.48
CA SER A 99 -23.75 -11.58 -21.60
C SER A 99 -24.16 -10.88 -20.30
N ILE A 100 -23.89 -11.49 -19.14
CA ILE A 100 -24.20 -10.89 -17.84
C ILE A 100 -23.40 -9.60 -17.62
N ILE A 101 -22.11 -9.60 -17.96
CA ILE A 101 -21.25 -8.42 -17.81
C ILE A 101 -21.73 -7.29 -18.73
N LYS A 102 -22.07 -7.61 -19.98
CA LYS A 102 -22.45 -6.62 -21.00
C LYS A 102 -23.84 -6.04 -20.75
N GLU A 103 -24.83 -6.88 -20.50
CA GLU A 103 -26.25 -6.49 -20.40
C GLU A 103 -26.59 -5.99 -19.00
N PHE A 104 -26.10 -6.65 -17.95
CA PHE A 104 -26.49 -6.37 -16.57
C PHE A 104 -25.43 -5.62 -15.75
N LYS A 105 -24.25 -5.34 -16.32
CA LYS A 105 -23.13 -4.63 -15.67
C LYS A 105 -22.74 -5.26 -14.32
N VAL A 106 -22.83 -6.58 -14.20
CA VAL A 106 -22.40 -7.32 -13.00
C VAL A 106 -20.94 -7.71 -13.15
N ALA A 107 -20.12 -7.43 -12.13
CA ALA A 107 -18.69 -7.72 -12.16
C ALA A 107 -18.39 -9.23 -12.29
N LYS A 108 -17.43 -9.59 -13.17
CA LYS A 108 -17.03 -11.00 -13.40
C LYS A 108 -16.62 -11.71 -12.11
N THR A 109 -15.96 -11.00 -11.19
CA THR A 109 -15.50 -11.52 -9.89
C THR A 109 -16.65 -12.04 -9.03
N LYS A 110 -17.84 -11.43 -9.11
CA LYS A 110 -19.04 -11.92 -8.38
C LYS A 110 -19.63 -13.17 -9.01
N LEU A 111 -19.36 -13.45 -10.29
CA LEU A 111 -19.91 -14.60 -11.02
C LEU A 111 -19.03 -15.85 -10.87
N VAL A 112 -17.71 -15.66 -10.68
CA VAL A 112 -16.71 -16.74 -10.61
C VAL A 112 -16.27 -17.03 -9.17
N ASP A 113 -16.91 -16.43 -8.17
CA ASP A 113 -16.58 -16.64 -6.75
C ASP A 113 -16.88 -18.09 -6.31
N GLN A 114 -15.86 -18.80 -5.80
CA GLN A 114 -15.94 -20.17 -5.30
C GLN A 114 -15.65 -20.28 -3.79
N THR A 115 -15.62 -19.16 -3.06
CA THR A 115 -15.12 -19.12 -1.66
C THR A 115 -16.08 -19.69 -0.62
N GLU A 116 -17.38 -19.72 -0.92
CA GLU A 116 -18.44 -20.17 0.00
C GLU A 116 -18.91 -21.58 -0.36
N LYS A 117 -19.07 -22.46 0.65
CA LYS A 117 -19.56 -23.82 0.44
C LYS A 117 -21.02 -23.81 -0.02
N ILE A 118 -21.30 -24.59 -1.07
CA ILE A 118 -22.65 -24.74 -1.62
C ILE A 118 -23.41 -25.79 -0.82
N THR A 119 -24.60 -25.45 -0.34
CA THR A 119 -25.53 -26.41 0.28
C THR A 119 -26.88 -26.40 -0.43
N SER A 120 -27.56 -27.55 -0.42
CA SER A 120 -28.91 -27.67 -0.99
C SER A 120 -29.93 -26.72 -0.33
N SER A 121 -29.76 -26.41 0.96
CA SER A 121 -30.61 -25.47 1.70
C SER A 121 -30.41 -24.01 1.28
N GLU A 122 -29.19 -23.63 0.91
CA GLU A 122 -28.87 -22.28 0.43
C GLU A 122 -29.51 -22.00 -0.92
N ILE A 123 -29.50 -22.96 -1.85
CA ILE A 123 -30.14 -22.80 -3.17
C ILE A 123 -31.65 -22.55 -3.01
N GLN A 124 -32.29 -23.20 -2.02
CA GLN A 124 -33.71 -22.99 -1.74
C GLN A 124 -34.00 -21.61 -1.15
N THR A 125 -33.17 -21.10 -0.22
CA THR A 125 -33.37 -19.73 0.29
C THR A 125 -33.12 -18.67 -0.78
N LEU A 126 -32.16 -18.91 -1.68
CA LEU A 126 -31.87 -18.03 -2.81
C LEU A 126 -32.96 -18.05 -3.89
N SER A 127 -33.86 -19.04 -3.89
CA SER A 127 -34.94 -19.16 -4.87
C SER A 127 -36.17 -18.29 -4.59
N VAL A 128 -36.26 -17.68 -3.42
CA VAL A 128 -37.41 -16.84 -3.05
C VAL A 128 -37.24 -15.43 -3.61
N LEU A 129 -38.14 -15.04 -4.52
CA LEU A 129 -38.26 -13.67 -5.03
C LEU A 129 -39.50 -13.03 -4.40
N SER A 130 -39.32 -12.08 -3.47
CA SER A 130 -40.45 -11.36 -2.86
C SER A 130 -41.02 -10.28 -3.80
N GLU A 131 -42.31 -9.98 -3.67
CA GLU A 131 -42.99 -8.92 -4.44
C GLU A 131 -42.36 -7.52 -4.23
N GLU A 132 -41.72 -7.31 -3.08
CA GLU A 132 -40.94 -6.11 -2.76
C GLU A 132 -39.69 -5.95 -3.65
N ILE A 133 -39.01 -7.05 -4.00
CA ILE A 133 -37.84 -7.02 -4.88
C ILE A 133 -38.27 -6.75 -6.32
N ILE A 134 -39.39 -7.33 -6.75
CA ILE A 134 -39.94 -7.13 -8.10
C ILE A 134 -40.33 -5.65 -8.30
N SER A 135 -41.11 -5.09 -7.38
CA SER A 135 -41.55 -3.69 -7.43
C SER A 135 -40.38 -2.69 -7.36
N LYS A 136 -39.37 -2.96 -6.53
CA LYS A 136 -38.15 -2.14 -6.44
C LYS A 136 -37.37 -2.05 -7.76
N TRP A 137 -37.30 -3.13 -8.52
CA TRP A 137 -36.59 -3.16 -9.80
C TRP A 137 -37.45 -2.68 -10.98
N ASP A 138 -38.77 -2.92 -10.96
CA ASP A 138 -39.69 -2.33 -11.93
C ASP A 138 -39.70 -0.80 -11.87
N GLN A 139 -39.68 -0.20 -10.68
CA GLN A 139 -39.59 1.26 -10.51
C GLN A 139 -38.27 1.85 -11.04
N LYS A 140 -37.15 1.14 -10.86
CA LYS A 140 -35.84 1.58 -11.36
C LYS A 140 -35.77 1.57 -12.89
N LEU A 141 -36.34 0.54 -13.54
CA LEU A 141 -36.34 0.46 -15.00
C LEU A 141 -37.28 1.49 -15.64
N GLN A 142 -38.42 1.80 -15.03
CA GLN A 142 -39.33 2.86 -15.51
C GLN A 142 -38.71 4.28 -15.43
N GLN A 143 -37.73 4.50 -14.56
CA GLN A 143 -36.99 5.76 -14.48
C GLN A 143 -35.87 5.85 -15.53
N GLU A 144 -35.30 4.72 -15.97
CA GLU A 144 -34.27 4.65 -17.01
C GLU A 144 -34.86 4.71 -18.45
N ASP A 145 -36.13 4.32 -18.66
CA ASP A 145 -36.80 4.25 -19.97
C ASP A 145 -37.48 5.56 -20.45
N LYS A 146 -37.31 6.70 -19.76
CA LYS A 146 -37.76 8.00 -20.33
C LYS A 146 -36.78 8.43 -21.44
N PRO A 147 -37.25 8.66 -22.69
CA PRO A 147 -36.38 8.80 -23.83
C PRO A 147 -35.62 10.13 -23.80
N LYS A 148 -34.31 10.05 -24.04
CA LYS A 148 -33.48 11.15 -24.55
C LYS A 148 -34.02 11.58 -25.92
N GLN A 149 -34.80 12.65 -25.98
CA GLN A 149 -35.09 13.36 -27.22
C GLN A 149 -34.89 14.87 -27.03
N GLN A 150 -33.98 15.40 -27.87
CA GLN A 150 -33.71 16.80 -28.25
C GLN A 150 -32.38 17.39 -27.75
N GLU A 151 -31.30 17.00 -28.46
CA GLU A 151 -30.24 17.94 -28.83
C GLU A 151 -30.72 18.83 -29.99
N ASN A 152 -30.30 20.11 -29.96
CA ASN A 152 -30.25 21.10 -31.03
C ASN A 152 -31.56 21.66 -31.59
N ILE A 153 -31.86 22.93 -31.24
CA ILE A 153 -32.15 24.04 -32.16
C ILE A 153 -32.15 25.38 -31.37
N LYS A 154 -31.32 26.33 -31.84
CA LYS A 154 -31.18 27.78 -31.52
C LYS A 154 -30.16 28.22 -30.46
N THR A 155 -28.94 28.40 -30.97
CA THR A 155 -28.13 29.61 -30.77
C THR A 155 -28.95 30.86 -31.14
N GLN A 156 -29.15 31.78 -30.19
CA GLN A 156 -29.04 33.25 -30.33
C GLN A 156 -29.78 33.95 -29.18
N ASN A 157 -29.08 34.94 -28.62
CA ASN A 157 -29.51 35.95 -27.65
C ASN A 157 -29.64 35.49 -26.20
N GLU A 158 -28.54 35.63 -25.47
CA GLU A 158 -28.46 36.57 -24.34
C GLU A 158 -26.97 36.79 -24.01
N GLN A 159 -26.38 37.76 -24.73
CA GLN A 159 -25.31 38.56 -24.17
C GLN A 159 -25.98 39.57 -23.24
N GLU A 160 -25.93 39.32 -21.94
CA GLU A 160 -25.95 40.39 -20.96
C GLU A 160 -24.61 40.42 -20.22
N ASN A 161 -24.06 41.62 -20.22
CA ASN A 161 -22.75 42.00 -19.71
C ASN A 161 -22.51 41.52 -18.29
N ILE A 162 -21.44 40.74 -18.11
CA ILE A 162 -20.65 40.78 -16.89
C ILE A 162 -19.25 41.20 -17.32
N GLU A 163 -18.92 42.46 -17.04
CA GLU A 163 -17.56 42.99 -17.12
C GLU A 163 -16.64 42.09 -16.30
N VAL A 164 -15.77 41.38 -17.02
CA VAL A 164 -14.64 40.65 -16.47
C VAL A 164 -13.61 41.69 -16.06
N ASN A 165 -13.62 42.09 -14.80
CA ASN A 165 -12.49 42.77 -14.20
C ASN A 165 -11.46 41.70 -13.81
N GLN A 166 -10.48 41.50 -14.70
CA GLN A 166 -9.27 40.77 -14.42
C GLN A 166 -8.48 41.53 -13.35
N ASN A 167 -8.45 41.00 -12.13
CA ASN A 167 -7.36 41.27 -11.22
C ASN A 167 -6.94 39.99 -10.50
N ASP A 168 -5.63 39.80 -10.52
CA ASP A 168 -4.87 38.69 -9.99
C ASP A 168 -5.20 38.35 -8.52
N GLN A 169 -5.20 37.03 -8.29
CA GLN A 169 -4.61 36.34 -7.13
C GLN A 169 -5.00 36.82 -5.72
N THR A 170 -5.48 35.86 -4.90
CA THR A 170 -5.60 35.87 -3.43
C THR A 170 -6.96 36.14 -2.75
N VAL A 171 -8.09 35.78 -3.36
CA VAL A 171 -9.36 35.70 -2.61
C VAL A 171 -10.18 34.48 -3.03
N GLN A 172 -9.96 33.32 -2.42
CA GLN A 172 -10.91 32.19 -2.51
C GLN A 172 -10.77 31.11 -1.42
N GLN A 173 -9.99 31.36 -0.35
CA GLN A 173 -9.89 30.44 0.78
C GLN A 173 -10.62 30.91 2.05
N GLN A 174 -11.04 32.18 2.14
CA GLN A 174 -11.75 32.70 3.32
C GLN A 174 -13.28 32.50 3.23
N ASP A 175 -13.90 32.59 2.04
CA ASP A 175 -15.36 32.37 1.89
C ASP A 175 -15.80 30.90 2.04
N MET A 176 -14.92 29.94 1.75
CA MET A 176 -15.26 28.52 1.81
C MET A 176 -15.43 27.98 3.23
N SER A 177 -14.83 28.64 4.23
CA SER A 177 -14.99 28.28 5.65
C SER A 177 -16.28 28.83 6.24
N GLU A 178 -16.77 29.97 5.70
CA GLU A 178 -18.00 30.62 6.17
C GLU A 178 -19.26 29.93 5.64
N ILE A 179 -19.24 29.43 4.40
CA ILE A 179 -20.32 28.61 3.85
C ILE A 179 -20.52 27.32 4.66
N PHE A 180 -19.44 26.71 5.16
CA PHE A 180 -19.51 25.51 6.00
C PHE A 180 -19.98 25.79 7.44
N LYS A 181 -19.78 27.01 7.93
CA LYS A 181 -20.30 27.46 9.24
C LYS A 181 -21.77 27.88 9.18
N GLN A 182 -22.27 28.30 8.00
CA GLN A 182 -23.68 28.61 7.77
C GLN A 182 -24.55 27.38 7.48
N LEU A 183 -23.94 26.20 7.29
CA LEU A 183 -24.66 24.95 7.15
C LEU A 183 -25.21 24.51 8.52
N ASN A 184 -26.42 24.97 8.81
CA ASN A 184 -27.14 24.86 10.07
C ASN A 184 -27.18 23.41 10.62
N GLN A 185 -26.91 23.23 11.93
CA GLN A 185 -26.94 21.93 12.64
C GLN A 185 -28.26 21.18 12.45
N ASN A 186 -29.38 21.90 12.26
CA ASN A 186 -30.71 21.33 12.06
C ASN A 186 -30.94 20.74 10.66
N MET A 187 -30.13 21.09 9.65
CA MET A 187 -30.19 20.44 8.32
C MET A 187 -29.50 19.08 8.30
N PHE A 188 -28.50 18.87 9.17
CA PHE A 188 -27.77 17.61 9.25
C PHE A 188 -28.59 16.48 9.89
N GLU A 189 -29.56 16.81 10.76
CA GLU A 189 -30.51 15.84 11.32
C GLU A 189 -31.52 15.32 10.29
N ASN A 190 -31.99 16.15 9.35
CA ASN A 190 -32.89 15.72 8.26
C ASN A 190 -32.18 14.91 7.16
N LEU A 191 -30.85 14.98 7.09
CA LEU A 191 -30.03 14.22 6.14
C LEU A 191 -29.61 12.84 6.64
N LYS A 192 -29.85 12.49 7.91
CA LYS A 192 -29.52 11.15 8.44
C LYS A 192 -30.24 9.99 7.72
N ASN A 193 -31.34 10.29 7.02
CA ASN A 193 -32.13 9.30 6.28
C ASN A 193 -31.86 9.27 4.76
N LYS A 194 -31.04 10.20 4.21
CA LYS A 194 -30.60 10.17 2.81
C LYS A 194 -29.10 9.87 2.75
N GLU A 195 -28.71 8.86 1.99
CA GLU A 195 -27.30 8.50 1.79
C GLU A 195 -26.55 9.67 1.14
N LEU A 196 -25.78 10.40 1.95
CA LEU A 196 -24.90 11.45 1.44
C LEU A 196 -23.74 10.82 0.65
N PRO A 197 -23.31 11.42 -0.47
CA PRO A 197 -22.18 10.95 -1.23
C PRO A 197 -20.91 11.03 -0.37
N VAL A 198 -20.10 9.97 -0.45
CA VAL A 198 -18.81 9.89 0.25
C VAL A 198 -17.91 11.03 -0.23
N LEU A 199 -17.16 11.64 0.70
CA LEU A 199 -16.18 12.65 0.35
C LEU A 199 -15.19 12.09 -0.69
N PRO A 200 -14.88 12.80 -1.79
CA PRO A 200 -13.99 12.29 -2.85
C PRO A 200 -12.62 11.86 -2.31
N ILE A 201 -12.09 12.56 -1.30
CA ILE A 201 -10.83 12.21 -0.65
C ILE A 201 -10.91 10.89 0.13
N GLN A 202 -12.09 10.42 0.52
CA GLN A 202 -12.25 9.12 1.17
C GLN A 202 -12.47 7.98 0.15
N ASP A 203 -12.85 8.30 -1.08
CA ASP A 203 -13.02 7.31 -2.13
C ASP A 203 -11.64 6.79 -2.64
N PRO A 204 -11.39 5.47 -2.59
CA PRO A 204 -10.13 4.89 -3.06
C PRO A 204 -9.89 5.05 -4.57
N ARG A 205 -10.93 5.34 -5.37
CA ARG A 205 -10.83 5.60 -6.82
C ARG A 205 -10.37 7.02 -7.13
N PHE A 206 -10.51 7.95 -6.18
CA PHE A 206 -10.03 9.32 -6.39
C PHE A 206 -8.51 9.37 -6.22
N TYR A 207 -7.80 9.90 -7.21
CA TYR A 207 -6.35 10.05 -7.19
C TYR A 207 -5.97 11.54 -7.12
N PRO A 208 -5.49 12.04 -5.96
CA PRO A 208 -5.30 13.46 -5.72
C PRO A 208 -3.96 14.02 -6.22
N TYR A 209 -3.24 13.30 -7.08
CA TYR A 209 -1.91 13.71 -7.54
C TYR A 209 -1.88 13.96 -9.05
N ASN A 210 -0.98 14.84 -9.47
CA ASN A 210 -0.87 15.32 -10.84
C ASN A 210 -0.30 14.27 -11.81
N SER A 211 0.40 13.25 -11.32
CA SER A 211 1.08 12.27 -12.15
C SER A 211 1.03 10.85 -11.60
N ARG A 212 1.12 9.86 -12.50
CA ARG A 212 1.23 8.42 -12.19
C ARG A 212 2.46 7.82 -12.87
N PRO A 213 3.67 8.06 -12.33
CA PRO A 213 4.86 7.47 -12.88
C PRO A 213 4.79 5.93 -12.78
N LYS A 214 4.66 5.26 -13.94
CA LYS A 214 4.55 3.79 -14.03
C LYS A 214 5.73 3.04 -13.40
N PHE A 215 6.91 3.67 -13.39
CA PHE A 215 8.13 3.12 -12.80
C PHE A 215 8.18 3.23 -11.26
N MET A 216 7.31 4.02 -10.63
CA MET A 216 7.38 4.30 -9.19
C MET A 216 7.27 3.05 -8.29
N PRO A 217 6.39 2.05 -8.57
CA PRO A 217 6.34 0.84 -7.76
C PRO A 217 7.66 0.06 -7.76
N ILE A 218 8.30 -0.06 -8.93
CA ILE A 218 9.60 -0.72 -9.10
C ILE A 218 10.68 0.10 -8.38
N PHE A 219 10.65 1.42 -8.55
CA PHE A 219 11.62 2.33 -7.96
C PHE A 219 11.61 2.30 -6.42
N LYS A 220 10.43 2.18 -5.80
CA LYS A 220 10.30 2.00 -4.35
C LYS A 220 10.91 0.69 -3.85
N ILE A 221 10.72 -0.40 -4.60
CA ILE A 221 11.31 -1.71 -4.27
C ILE A 221 12.84 -1.61 -4.34
N ILE A 222 13.38 -0.99 -5.40
CA ILE A 222 14.83 -0.76 -5.55
C ILE A 222 15.36 0.06 -4.36
N LEU A 223 14.72 1.19 -4.04
CA LEU A 223 15.12 2.01 -2.90
C LEU A 223 15.05 1.22 -1.58
N SER A 224 14.02 0.40 -1.39
CA SER A 224 13.88 -0.40 -0.19
C SER A 224 15.01 -1.43 -0.05
N ILE A 225 15.33 -2.16 -1.12
CA ILE A 225 16.42 -3.14 -1.12
C ILE A 225 17.76 -2.45 -0.87
N LEU A 226 18.05 -1.36 -1.59
CA LEU A 226 19.27 -0.58 -1.40
C LEU A 226 19.38 -0.02 0.01
N SER A 227 18.28 0.48 0.59
CA SER A 227 18.26 0.99 1.96
C SER A 227 18.60 -0.10 2.98
N ILE A 228 18.12 -1.35 2.80
CA ILE A 228 18.45 -2.47 3.67
C ILE A 228 19.94 -2.79 3.58
N ILE A 229 20.47 -2.92 2.36
CA ILE A 229 21.89 -3.25 2.14
C ILE A 229 22.79 -2.15 2.72
N SER A 230 22.49 -0.89 2.44
CA SER A 230 23.22 0.26 2.98
C SER A 230 23.17 0.30 4.51
N THR A 231 22.01 0.00 5.11
CA THR A 231 21.85 -0.05 6.57
C THR A 231 22.65 -1.18 7.21
N LEU A 232 22.63 -2.39 6.62
CA LEU A 232 23.39 -3.53 7.13
C LEU A 232 24.89 -3.28 7.07
N LEU A 233 25.38 -2.73 5.96
CA LEU A 233 26.78 -2.34 5.82
C LEU A 233 27.15 -1.22 6.79
N ALA A 234 26.28 -0.23 6.95
CA ALA A 234 26.48 0.87 7.88
C ALA A 234 26.64 0.38 9.32
N ILE A 235 25.72 -0.48 9.77
CA ILE A 235 25.74 -1.08 11.10
C ILE A 235 26.99 -1.94 11.27
N SER A 236 27.28 -2.82 10.31
CA SER A 236 28.47 -3.69 10.36
C SER A 236 29.75 -2.85 10.48
N THR A 237 29.88 -1.79 9.69
CA THR A 237 31.04 -0.90 9.70
C THR A 237 31.17 -0.14 11.02
N LEU A 238 30.07 0.46 11.51
CA LEU A 238 30.08 1.22 12.76
C LEU A 238 30.32 0.31 13.98
N LEU A 239 29.71 -0.88 14.01
CA LEU A 239 29.96 -1.87 15.06
C LEU A 239 31.40 -2.36 15.02
N PHE A 240 31.96 -2.63 13.83
CA PHE A 240 33.36 -3.01 13.71
C PHE A 240 34.29 -1.91 14.24
N LEU A 241 34.05 -0.64 13.88
CA LEU A 241 34.81 0.51 14.38
C LEU A 241 34.67 0.71 15.89
N SER A 242 33.48 0.46 16.45
CA SER A 242 33.18 0.64 17.88
C SER A 242 33.67 -0.51 18.77
N LEU A 243 33.62 -1.75 18.28
CA LEU A 243 33.98 -2.96 19.05
C LEU A 243 35.43 -3.41 18.85
N SER A 244 36.10 -2.93 17.80
CA SER A 244 37.52 -3.20 17.59
C SER A 244 38.38 -2.32 18.49
N PHE A 245 38.64 -2.81 19.70
CA PHE A 245 39.49 -2.11 20.65
C PHE A 245 40.98 -2.23 20.32
N LEU A 246 41.71 -1.14 20.53
CA LEU A 246 43.15 -1.04 20.55
C LEU A 246 43.59 -0.81 22.01
N ASP A 247 44.58 -1.57 22.46
CA ASP A 247 45.19 -1.38 23.78
C ASP A 247 46.48 -0.57 23.60
N ILE A 248 46.42 0.69 24.01
CA ILE A 248 47.57 1.59 23.99
C ILE A 248 48.08 1.90 25.40
N SER A 249 47.69 1.10 26.40
CA SER A 249 48.03 1.36 27.81
C SER A 249 49.48 1.06 28.17
N SER A 250 50.25 0.43 27.29
CA SER A 250 51.67 0.18 27.55
C SER A 250 52.47 1.49 27.52
N ASP A 251 53.47 1.58 28.40
CA ASP A 251 54.35 2.75 28.49
C ASP A 251 55.19 2.95 27.21
N GLU A 252 55.34 1.92 26.37
CA GLU A 252 55.99 2.03 25.06
C GLU A 252 55.28 3.08 24.17
N TYR A 253 53.94 3.10 24.19
CA TYR A 253 53.17 4.11 23.45
C TYR A 253 53.33 5.51 24.05
N ALA A 254 53.37 5.63 25.39
CA ALA A 254 53.61 6.90 26.07
C ALA A 254 54.99 7.47 25.72
N GLN A 255 56.02 6.62 25.70
CA GLN A 255 57.39 6.99 25.35
C GLN A 255 57.50 7.47 23.92
N LYS A 256 56.78 6.83 22.98
CA LYS A 256 56.72 7.30 21.58
C LYS A 256 56.03 8.66 21.43
N LEU A 257 55.23 9.09 22.40
CA LEU A 257 54.63 10.43 22.45
C LEU A 257 55.50 11.44 23.21
N GLY A 258 56.62 11.00 23.81
CA GLY A 258 57.55 11.84 24.56
C GLY A 258 57.29 11.89 26.07
N VAL A 259 56.49 10.96 26.61
CA VAL A 259 56.18 10.88 28.04
C VAL A 259 56.71 9.57 28.62
N SER A 260 57.27 9.58 29.83
CA SER A 260 57.85 8.38 30.44
C SER A 260 56.84 7.28 30.79
N SER A 261 55.61 7.65 31.18
CA SER A 261 54.48 6.75 31.43
C SER A 261 53.15 7.48 31.32
N TRP A 262 52.07 6.76 31.01
CA TRP A 262 50.72 7.30 31.00
C TRP A 262 50.28 7.83 32.37
N THR A 263 50.71 7.21 33.47
CA THR A 263 50.33 7.63 34.83
C THR A 263 50.93 8.97 35.23
N ASN A 264 52.04 9.38 34.60
CA ASN A 264 52.61 10.72 34.77
C ASN A 264 51.79 11.81 34.08
N PHE A 265 50.84 11.42 33.22
CA PHE A 265 50.06 12.32 32.39
C PHE A 265 48.56 12.33 32.70
N MET A 266 48.02 11.19 33.17
CA MET A 266 46.60 11.02 33.41
C MET A 266 46.34 10.10 34.60
N ASP A 267 45.32 10.43 35.39
CA ASP A 267 44.92 9.64 36.56
C ASP A 267 44.68 8.17 36.20
N SER A 268 44.93 7.27 37.16
CA SER A 268 44.81 5.82 36.99
C SER A 268 43.46 5.36 36.41
N ASN A 269 42.36 6.04 36.79
CA ASN A 269 41.03 5.77 36.25
C ASN A 269 40.90 6.15 34.77
N ARG A 270 41.53 7.24 34.33
CA ARG A 270 41.55 7.61 32.91
C ARG A 270 42.47 6.67 32.12
N ALA A 271 43.57 6.23 32.71
CA ALA A 271 44.51 5.30 32.06
C ALA A 271 43.84 3.96 31.70
N GLN A 272 42.79 3.55 32.42
CA GLN A 272 41.99 2.37 32.06
C GLN A 272 41.27 2.52 30.71
N ILE A 273 40.95 3.75 30.27
CA ILE A 273 40.31 4.01 28.97
C ILE A 273 41.26 3.62 27.82
N LEU A 274 42.57 3.77 28.03
CA LEU A 274 43.61 3.43 27.04
C LEU A 274 43.64 1.95 26.66
N LYS A 275 43.13 1.07 27.55
CA LYS A 275 43.03 -0.38 27.30
C LYS A 275 41.93 -0.74 26.31
N ARG A 276 40.97 0.17 26.09
CA ARG A 276 39.76 -0.09 25.30
C ARG A 276 39.41 1.10 24.41
N ILE A 277 40.40 1.67 23.73
CA ILE A 277 40.10 2.72 22.74
C ILE A 277 39.58 2.04 21.47
N PRO A 278 38.35 2.34 21.04
CA PRO A 278 37.83 1.80 19.79
C PRO A 278 38.59 2.38 18.59
N LEU A 279 38.74 1.57 17.55
CA LEU A 279 39.36 2.00 16.28
C LEU A 279 38.66 3.23 15.69
N GLY A 280 37.34 3.35 15.90
CA GLY A 280 36.52 4.49 15.54
C GLY A 280 36.81 5.80 16.30
N GLY A 281 37.77 5.80 17.23
CA GLY A 281 38.07 6.95 18.09
C GLY A 281 37.09 7.12 19.25
N LEU A 282 37.41 8.04 20.16
CA LEU A 282 36.71 8.18 21.45
C LEU A 282 35.20 8.46 21.30
N LYS A 283 34.77 9.04 20.17
CA LYS A 283 33.37 9.34 19.84
C LYS A 283 32.50 8.10 19.64
N LEU A 284 33.11 6.92 19.43
CA LEU A 284 32.41 5.65 19.19
C LEU A 284 32.58 4.67 20.36
N ILE A 285 32.94 5.14 21.56
CA ILE A 285 33.12 4.29 22.74
C ILE A 285 31.79 3.71 23.23
N GLY A 286 31.78 2.38 23.44
CA GLY A 286 30.77 1.68 24.22
C GLY A 286 29.34 1.80 23.68
N VAL A 287 28.39 2.05 24.57
CA VAL A 287 26.95 2.07 24.25
C VAL A 287 26.59 3.19 23.27
N GLN A 288 27.35 4.28 23.23
CA GLN A 288 27.09 5.40 22.31
C GLN A 288 27.35 5.01 20.85
N GLY A 289 28.43 4.26 20.57
CA GLY A 289 28.70 3.75 19.22
C GLY A 289 27.64 2.74 18.75
N ILE A 290 27.22 1.85 19.64
CA ILE A 290 26.20 0.82 19.35
C ILE A 290 24.83 1.47 19.12
N SER A 291 24.41 2.40 19.99
CA SER A 291 23.13 3.11 19.85
C SER A 291 23.09 3.97 18.58
N LEU A 292 24.20 4.63 18.23
CA LEU A 292 24.31 5.36 16.97
C LEU A 292 24.15 4.42 15.77
N ALA A 293 24.78 3.25 15.79
CA ALA A 293 24.63 2.24 14.73
C ALA A 293 23.16 1.76 14.61
N LEU A 294 22.51 1.43 15.73
CA LEU A 294 21.13 0.95 15.74
C LEU A 294 20.11 2.00 15.27
N LEU A 295 20.37 3.29 15.51
CA LEU A 295 19.47 4.37 15.08
C LEU A 295 19.24 4.37 13.56
N HIS A 296 20.24 3.95 12.78
CA HIS A 296 20.16 3.89 11.31
C HIS A 296 19.19 2.82 10.79
N ILE A 297 18.75 1.88 11.64
CA ILE A 297 17.71 0.89 11.30
C ILE A 297 16.36 1.58 11.06
N LEU A 298 16.05 2.62 11.83
CA LEU A 298 14.75 3.27 11.85
C LEU A 298 14.30 3.77 10.47
N PRO A 299 15.07 4.61 9.75
CA PRO A 299 14.65 5.08 8.43
C PRO A 299 14.48 3.95 7.40
N ALA A 300 15.31 2.91 7.45
CA ALA A 300 15.18 1.76 6.55
C ALA A 300 13.90 0.95 6.82
N VAL A 301 13.61 0.66 8.09
CA VAL A 301 12.35 -0.01 8.49
C VAL A 301 11.14 0.81 8.06
N LEU A 302 11.18 2.13 8.23
CA LEU A 302 10.10 3.01 7.78
C LEU A 302 9.92 2.94 6.26
N ILE A 303 10.99 3.05 5.47
CA ILE A 303 10.96 2.92 4.00
C ILE A 303 10.35 1.56 3.59
N CYS A 304 10.85 0.46 4.17
CA CYS A 304 10.33 -0.88 3.92
C CYS A 304 8.84 -0.99 4.28
N SER A 305 8.44 -0.48 5.45
CA SER A 305 7.05 -0.55 5.90
C SER A 305 6.11 0.16 4.93
N TYR A 306 6.51 1.29 4.34
CA TYR A 306 5.67 1.99 3.37
C TYR A 306 5.65 1.29 2.01
N THR A 307 6.77 0.74 1.57
CA THR A 307 6.87 0.04 0.29
C THR A 307 6.08 -1.27 0.28
N PHE A 308 6.17 -2.07 1.35
CA PHE A 308 5.55 -3.40 1.39
C PHE A 308 4.10 -3.40 1.89
N LYS A 309 3.67 -2.37 2.63
CA LYS A 309 2.31 -2.31 3.20
C LYS A 309 1.26 -1.77 2.21
N SER A 310 1.68 -1.18 1.08
CA SER A 310 0.82 -0.22 0.34
C SER A 310 0.63 -0.49 -1.16
N ASN A 311 0.12 -1.67 -1.51
CA ASN A 311 -0.44 -1.90 -2.84
C ASN A 311 -1.98 -2.01 -2.86
N GLN A 312 -2.65 -1.70 -1.75
CA GLN A 312 -4.12 -1.81 -1.67
C GLN A 312 -4.85 -0.57 -2.21
N ASN A 313 -4.21 0.61 -2.21
CA ASN A 313 -4.79 1.87 -2.70
C ASN A 313 -3.96 2.44 -3.86
N ASN A 314 -4.60 2.86 -4.95
CA ASN A 314 -3.95 3.49 -6.11
C ASN A 314 -3.09 4.70 -5.72
N ARG A 315 -3.49 5.44 -4.69
CA ARG A 315 -2.74 6.57 -4.12
C ARG A 315 -1.38 6.17 -3.57
N GLU A 316 -1.31 5.04 -2.89
CA GLU A 316 -0.09 4.59 -2.24
C GLU A 316 0.81 3.80 -3.18
N LYS A 317 0.26 3.22 -4.25
CA LYS A 317 1.02 2.56 -5.32
C LYS A 317 1.99 3.54 -6.01
N TYR A 318 1.53 4.74 -6.36
CA TYR A 318 2.32 5.73 -7.13
C TYR A 318 2.94 6.86 -6.30
N ARG A 319 2.71 6.92 -4.98
CA ARG A 319 3.34 7.93 -4.10
C ARG A 319 4.03 7.29 -2.92
N MET A 320 5.17 7.84 -2.51
CA MET A 320 5.79 7.51 -1.23
C MET A 320 5.60 8.66 -0.25
N LYS A 321 5.41 8.36 1.05
CA LYS A 321 5.53 9.42 2.05
C LYS A 321 6.97 9.91 2.07
N LEU A 322 7.16 11.23 2.01
CA LEU A 322 8.48 11.85 1.91
C LEU A 322 9.28 11.75 3.22
N MET A 323 8.61 11.78 4.37
CA MET A 323 9.28 11.87 5.67
C MET A 323 10.30 10.73 5.93
N PRO A 324 10.00 9.45 5.70
CA PRO A 324 10.99 8.37 5.81
C PRO A 324 12.22 8.56 4.91
N VAL A 325 12.01 9.08 3.69
CA VAL A 325 13.07 9.29 2.70
C VAL A 325 13.95 10.48 3.09
N ILE A 326 13.34 11.57 3.57
CA ILE A 326 14.06 12.73 4.10
C ILE A 326 14.88 12.32 5.33
N LEU A 327 14.28 11.58 6.26
CA LEU A 327 14.97 11.07 7.43
C LEU A 327 16.17 10.19 7.03
N PHE A 328 15.99 9.31 6.05
CA PHE A 328 17.06 8.49 5.50
C PHE A 328 18.19 9.37 4.94
N VAL A 329 17.86 10.38 4.12
CA VAL A 329 18.84 11.29 3.51
C VAL A 329 19.64 12.05 4.57
N VAL A 330 18.98 12.61 5.58
CA VAL A 330 19.65 13.36 6.65
C VAL A 330 20.55 12.45 7.47
N MET A 331 20.03 11.31 7.92
CA MET A 331 20.79 10.40 8.79
C MET A 331 21.99 9.77 8.07
N PHE A 332 21.78 9.19 6.89
CA PHE A 332 22.87 8.61 6.12
C PHE A 332 23.81 9.68 5.55
N GLY A 333 23.32 10.90 5.29
CA GLY A 333 24.17 12.04 4.94
C GLY A 333 25.14 12.43 6.06
N MET A 334 24.66 12.50 7.31
CA MET A 334 25.54 12.72 8.47
C MET A 334 26.54 11.56 8.65
N MET A 335 26.09 10.33 8.41
CA MET A 335 26.92 9.13 8.49
C MET A 335 28.07 9.14 7.45
N LEU A 336 27.87 9.69 6.26
CA LEU A 336 28.96 9.83 5.28
C LEU A 336 30.13 10.63 5.88
N GLY A 337 29.84 11.71 6.61
CA GLY A 337 30.86 12.53 7.26
C GLY A 337 31.65 11.77 8.34
N THR A 338 31.00 10.85 9.06
CA THR A 338 31.71 10.00 10.04
C THR A 338 32.57 8.97 9.33
N LEU A 339 32.04 8.25 8.35
CA LEU A 339 32.77 7.23 7.57
C LEU A 339 33.93 7.80 6.75
N PHE A 340 33.84 9.05 6.30
CA PHE A 340 34.91 9.68 5.51
C PHE A 340 36.24 9.73 6.27
N ASN A 341 36.18 9.83 7.60
CA ASN A 341 37.37 9.79 8.46
C ASN A 341 38.05 8.42 8.49
N PHE A 342 37.45 7.37 7.94
CA PHE A 342 37.94 5.99 7.98
C PHE A 342 38.25 5.39 6.61
N ILE A 343 38.22 6.21 5.54
CA ILE A 343 38.49 5.76 4.16
C ILE A 343 39.92 5.27 3.98
N SER A 344 40.89 5.91 4.64
CA SER A 344 42.31 5.62 4.48
C SER A 344 43.01 5.59 5.83
N SER A 345 44.16 4.89 5.91
CA SER A 345 44.97 4.87 7.14
C SER A 345 45.36 6.28 7.61
N LYS A 346 45.66 7.19 6.66
CA LYS A 346 45.94 8.61 6.96
C LYS A 346 44.73 9.36 7.50
N ASN A 347 43.52 9.04 7.05
CA ASN A 347 42.31 9.67 7.58
C ASN A 347 42.04 9.18 9.01
N ILE A 348 42.27 7.88 9.27
CA ILE A 348 42.13 7.29 10.61
C ILE A 348 43.16 7.94 11.54
N GLU A 349 44.42 8.06 11.09
CA GLU A 349 45.50 8.76 11.78
C GLU A 349 45.07 10.18 12.15
N ALA A 350 44.56 10.96 11.19
CA ALA A 350 44.11 12.33 11.42
C ALA A 350 42.93 12.41 12.40
N SER A 351 41.98 11.47 12.33
CA SER A 351 40.86 11.41 13.26
C SER A 351 41.32 11.07 14.68
N TRP A 352 42.23 10.11 14.83
CA TRP A 352 42.84 9.75 16.11
C TRP A 352 43.69 10.87 16.67
N LYS A 353 44.46 11.56 15.83
CA LYS A 353 45.20 12.76 16.20
C LYS A 353 44.25 13.80 16.77
N ARG A 354 43.17 14.13 16.06
CA ARG A 354 42.19 15.09 16.57
C ARG A 354 41.58 14.63 17.89
N ASP A 355 41.10 13.39 17.97
CA ASP A 355 40.36 12.90 19.14
C ASP A 355 41.26 12.78 20.38
N LEU A 356 42.52 12.32 20.24
CA LEU A 356 43.48 12.26 21.34
C LEU A 356 43.91 13.66 21.81
N PHE A 357 44.15 14.60 20.88
CA PHE A 357 44.57 15.97 21.21
C PHE A 357 43.47 16.83 21.80
N ASP A 358 42.23 16.66 21.34
CA ASP A 358 41.12 17.49 21.77
C ASP A 358 40.51 16.98 23.07
N GLN A 359 40.55 15.67 23.34
CA GLN A 359 39.80 15.07 24.45
C GLN A 359 40.66 14.49 25.58
N LEU A 360 41.87 13.99 25.28
CA LEU A 360 42.72 13.35 26.29
C LEU A 360 43.94 14.21 26.66
N ILE A 361 44.55 14.91 25.71
CA ILE A 361 45.82 15.64 25.91
C ILE A 361 45.53 17.14 25.99
N GLN A 362 45.26 17.63 27.20
CA GLN A 362 45.03 19.06 27.43
C GLN A 362 46.33 19.86 27.59
N ASN A 363 47.39 19.22 28.12
CA ASN A 363 48.70 19.83 28.38
C ASN A 363 49.79 19.26 27.43
N ASN A 364 50.86 20.02 27.17
CA ASN A 364 52.00 19.63 26.31
C ASN A 364 51.64 19.27 24.85
N LYS A 365 50.64 19.95 24.28
CA LYS A 365 50.15 19.70 22.91
C LYS A 365 51.24 19.74 21.85
N ASP A 366 52.21 20.65 21.96
CA ASP A 366 53.27 20.80 20.96
C ASP A 366 54.22 19.60 20.93
N GLN A 367 54.55 19.04 22.10
CA GLN A 367 55.39 17.84 22.20
C GLN A 367 54.70 16.62 21.58
N PHE A 368 53.41 16.43 21.86
CA PHE A 368 52.60 15.36 21.24
C PHE A 368 52.48 15.56 19.72
N LYS A 369 52.30 16.80 19.25
CA LYS A 369 52.10 17.11 17.83
C LYS A 369 53.28 16.68 16.97
N ASN A 370 54.48 16.85 17.52
CA ASN A 370 55.74 16.52 16.86
C ASN A 370 56.05 15.01 16.89
N ASN A 371 55.59 14.30 17.92
CA ASN A 371 55.90 12.87 18.12
C ASN A 371 54.78 11.91 17.66
N PHE A 372 53.64 12.43 17.23
CA PHE A 372 52.46 11.61 16.89
C PHE A 372 52.73 10.57 15.79
N ASN A 373 53.54 10.90 14.79
CA ASN A 373 53.81 9.99 13.67
C ASN A 373 54.51 8.71 14.17
N SER A 374 55.51 8.83 15.05
CA SER A 374 56.21 7.68 15.62
C SER A 374 55.32 6.83 16.53
N PHE A 375 54.36 7.45 17.23
CA PHE A 375 53.32 6.73 17.96
C PHE A 375 52.39 5.97 16.99
N TRP A 376 51.93 6.62 15.93
CA TRP A 376 51.02 6.01 14.97
C TRP A 376 51.66 4.87 14.18
N GLU A 377 52.95 4.96 13.88
CA GLU A 377 53.72 3.86 13.30
C GLU A 377 53.71 2.62 14.20
N LEU A 378 53.88 2.79 15.52
CA LEU A 378 53.82 1.69 16.48
C LEU A 378 52.40 1.09 16.56
N VAL A 379 51.37 1.94 16.58
CA VAL A 379 49.95 1.50 16.53
C VAL A 379 49.68 0.71 15.25
N THR A 380 50.16 1.19 14.11
CA THR A 380 50.00 0.53 12.81
C THR A 380 50.76 -0.80 12.74
N LYS A 381 51.93 -0.89 13.37
CA LYS A 381 52.69 -2.15 13.47
C LYS A 381 51.92 -3.21 14.26
N ASN A 382 51.31 -2.84 15.38
CA ASN A 382 50.64 -3.78 16.28
C ASN A 382 49.18 -4.07 15.88
N TYR A 383 48.51 -3.14 15.21
CA TYR A 383 47.08 -3.21 14.88
C TYR A 383 46.76 -2.98 13.39
N GLY A 384 47.76 -3.01 12.51
CA GLY A 384 47.62 -2.72 11.08
C GLY A 384 46.58 -3.59 10.38
N SER A 385 46.40 -4.85 10.80
CA SER A 385 45.35 -5.73 10.25
C SER A 385 43.94 -5.20 10.51
N LYS A 386 43.65 -4.69 11.72
CA LYS A 386 42.37 -4.09 12.08
C LYS A 386 42.13 -2.79 11.31
N ILE A 387 43.17 -1.97 11.18
CA ILE A 387 43.13 -0.72 10.40
C ILE A 387 42.86 -1.03 8.91
N ASN A 388 43.52 -2.03 8.34
CA ASN A 388 43.31 -2.45 6.95
C ASN A 388 41.86 -2.92 6.72
N ILE A 389 41.27 -3.70 7.63
CA ILE A 389 39.86 -4.08 7.51
C ILE A 389 38.95 -2.85 7.52
N ALA A 390 39.17 -1.88 8.41
CA ALA A 390 38.39 -0.65 8.46
C ALA A 390 38.52 0.18 7.18
N THR A 391 39.71 0.28 6.61
CA THR A 391 39.98 1.02 5.35
C THR A 391 39.43 0.32 4.11
N ILE A 392 39.10 -0.97 4.16
CA ILE A 392 38.38 -1.66 3.08
C ILE A 392 36.87 -1.51 3.28
N LEU A 393 36.39 -1.72 4.51
CA LEU A 393 34.96 -1.75 4.81
C LEU A 393 34.31 -0.35 4.68
N SER A 394 35.00 0.70 5.12
CA SER A 394 34.46 2.06 5.11
C SER A 394 34.21 2.59 3.69
N PRO A 395 35.14 2.49 2.71
CA PRO A 395 34.87 2.91 1.33
C PRO A 395 33.78 2.11 0.63
N VAL A 396 33.69 0.80 0.88
CA VAL A 396 32.62 -0.04 0.32
C VAL A 396 31.26 0.40 0.85
N CYS A 397 31.15 0.58 2.18
CA CYS A 397 29.93 1.09 2.80
C CYS A 397 29.56 2.48 2.27
N LEU A 398 30.55 3.36 2.14
CA LEU A 398 30.37 4.74 1.68
C LEU A 398 29.87 4.78 0.24
N SER A 399 30.45 3.99 -0.66
CA SER A 399 30.05 3.90 -2.07
C SER A 399 28.59 3.48 -2.23
N ILE A 400 28.19 2.42 -1.52
CA ILE A 400 26.80 1.92 -1.56
C ILE A 400 25.83 2.94 -0.93
N THR A 401 26.27 3.62 0.13
CA THR A 401 25.45 4.64 0.80
C THR A 401 25.24 5.87 -0.08
N ILE A 402 26.30 6.37 -0.75
CA ILE A 402 26.18 7.47 -1.73
C ILE A 402 25.22 7.08 -2.85
N PHE A 403 25.38 5.88 -3.41
CA PHE A 403 24.49 5.41 -4.47
C PHE A 403 23.03 5.36 -4.00
N THR A 404 22.78 4.84 -2.80
CA THR A 404 21.44 4.79 -2.20
C THR A 404 20.87 6.20 -1.93
N LEU A 405 21.71 7.14 -1.49
CA LEU A 405 21.32 8.54 -1.28
C LEU A 405 20.93 9.22 -2.58
N ILE A 406 21.66 8.99 -3.67
CA ILE A 406 21.32 9.53 -5.00
C ILE A 406 19.93 9.03 -5.42
N VAL A 407 19.68 7.73 -5.29
CA VAL A 407 18.36 7.13 -5.59
C VAL A 407 17.26 7.73 -4.70
N ALA A 408 17.53 7.94 -3.41
CA ALA A 408 16.60 8.59 -2.49
C ALA A 408 16.28 10.03 -2.90
N VAL A 409 17.29 10.82 -3.29
CA VAL A 409 17.13 12.21 -3.76
C VAL A 409 16.32 12.25 -5.07
N ILE A 410 16.60 11.36 -6.01
CA ILE A 410 15.80 11.22 -7.24
C ILE A 410 14.34 10.93 -6.88
N LEU A 411 14.08 10.06 -5.89
CA LEU A 411 12.72 9.78 -5.44
C LEU A 411 12.03 11.04 -4.90
N LEU A 412 12.72 11.87 -4.11
CA LEU A 412 12.15 13.11 -3.59
C LEU A 412 11.70 14.07 -4.70
N VAL A 413 12.48 14.15 -5.79
CA VAL A 413 12.19 15.02 -6.94
C VAL A 413 11.02 14.48 -7.77
N VAL A 414 11.00 13.17 -8.00
CA VAL A 414 10.04 12.50 -8.89
C VAL A 414 8.71 12.17 -8.20
N ASN A 415 8.66 12.16 -6.87
CA ASN A 415 7.46 11.83 -6.12
C ASN A 415 6.28 12.76 -6.53
N PRO A 416 5.11 12.21 -6.90
CA PRO A 416 3.98 13.01 -7.37
C PRO A 416 3.55 14.07 -6.36
N LYS A 417 3.29 15.28 -6.86
CA LYS A 417 2.80 16.41 -6.06
C LYS A 417 1.27 16.38 -6.01
N LEU A 418 0.72 16.93 -4.94
CA LEU A 418 -0.73 17.09 -4.81
C LEU A 418 -1.23 18.03 -5.91
N ASP A 419 -2.26 17.59 -6.62
CA ASP A 419 -2.96 18.38 -7.61
C ASP A 419 -4.07 19.17 -6.89
N LYS A 420 -3.75 20.44 -6.57
CA LYS A 420 -4.68 21.31 -5.82
C LYS A 420 -5.95 21.57 -6.62
N GLU A 421 -5.84 21.76 -7.93
CA GLU A 421 -6.98 22.07 -8.79
C GLU A 421 -7.94 20.89 -8.88
N ARG A 422 -7.42 19.66 -9.04
CA ARG A 422 -8.24 18.45 -9.04
C ARG A 422 -8.95 18.22 -7.70
N ILE A 423 -8.29 18.51 -6.58
CA ILE A 423 -8.89 18.42 -5.24
C ILE A 423 -10.00 19.47 -5.07
N ILE A 424 -9.76 20.72 -5.51
CA ILE A 424 -10.75 21.80 -5.46
C ILE A 424 -11.95 21.44 -6.33
N LYS A 425 -11.74 20.99 -7.57
CA LYS A 425 -12.81 20.55 -8.48
C LYS A 425 -13.63 19.42 -7.86
N ALA A 426 -12.99 18.42 -7.26
CA ALA A 426 -13.69 17.32 -6.60
C ALA A 426 -14.52 17.77 -5.39
N ASN A 427 -14.01 18.71 -4.59
CA ASN A 427 -14.75 19.27 -3.46
C ASN A 427 -15.96 20.10 -3.92
N ILE A 428 -15.82 20.88 -5.00
CA ILE A 428 -16.93 21.63 -5.60
C ILE A 428 -18.02 20.68 -6.11
N GLU A 429 -17.64 19.61 -6.81
CA GLU A 429 -18.58 18.60 -7.31
C GLU A 429 -19.29 17.85 -6.18
N HIS A 430 -18.59 17.57 -5.08
CA HIS A 430 -19.20 17.01 -3.87
C HIS A 430 -20.22 17.98 -3.24
N GLN A 431 -19.88 19.27 -3.15
CA GLN A 431 -20.80 20.29 -2.63
C GLN A 431 -22.06 20.42 -3.47
N LYS A 432 -21.94 20.42 -4.81
CA LYS A 432 -23.09 20.41 -5.72
C LYS A 432 -23.99 19.20 -5.49
N ALA A 433 -23.40 18.02 -5.33
CA ALA A 433 -24.14 16.79 -5.04
C ALA A 433 -24.90 16.87 -3.71
N VAL A 434 -24.27 17.42 -2.67
CA VAL A 434 -24.89 17.62 -1.36
C VAL A 434 -26.04 18.63 -1.45
N MET A 435 -25.85 19.76 -2.15
CA MET A 435 -26.89 20.77 -2.35
C MET A 435 -28.09 20.23 -3.13
N ALA A 436 -27.86 19.43 -4.19
CA ALA A 436 -28.93 18.80 -4.95
C ALA A 436 -29.74 17.81 -4.09
N ILE A 437 -29.07 17.00 -3.27
CA ILE A 437 -29.74 16.07 -2.34
C ILE A 437 -30.59 16.83 -1.31
N MET A 438 -30.12 17.99 -0.86
CA MET A 438 -30.84 18.89 0.04
C MET A 438 -32.06 19.54 -0.64
N SER A 439 -31.96 19.92 -1.92
CA SER A 439 -33.10 20.45 -2.70
C SER A 439 -34.08 19.37 -3.16
N GLY A 440 -33.73 18.08 -3.00
CA GLY A 440 -34.56 16.95 -3.41
C GLY A 440 -34.29 16.46 -4.84
N GLU A 441 -33.28 17.01 -5.52
CA GLU A 441 -32.85 16.63 -6.85
C GLU A 441 -31.74 15.55 -6.81
N SER A 442 -31.67 14.72 -7.84
CA SER A 442 -30.58 13.76 -8.01
C SER A 442 -29.45 14.37 -8.81
N TYR A 443 -28.23 14.37 -8.26
CA TYR A 443 -27.02 14.81 -8.94
C TYR A 443 -25.97 13.70 -8.94
N GLU A 444 -25.48 13.34 -10.12
CA GLU A 444 -24.37 12.40 -10.26
C GLU A 444 -23.05 13.17 -10.33
N ILE A 445 -22.10 12.81 -9.46
CA ILE A 445 -20.76 13.40 -9.47
C ILE A 445 -20.05 12.98 -10.76
N ASP A 446 -19.38 13.93 -11.42
CA ASP A 446 -18.57 13.70 -12.62
C ASP A 446 -17.59 12.52 -12.42
N LEU A 447 -17.86 11.42 -13.12
CA LEU A 447 -17.09 10.18 -13.05
C LEU A 447 -15.65 10.35 -13.57
N SER A 448 -15.36 11.39 -14.37
CA SER A 448 -14.01 11.67 -14.85
C SER A 448 -13.03 12.06 -13.73
N LEU A 449 -13.55 12.45 -12.56
CA LEU A 449 -12.74 12.72 -11.37
C LEU A 449 -12.13 11.43 -10.77
N TYR A 450 -12.76 10.29 -11.00
CA TYR A 450 -12.41 9.00 -10.41
C TYR A 450 -11.72 8.09 -11.42
N ASP A 451 -10.84 7.23 -10.92
CA ASP A 451 -10.20 6.23 -11.76
C ASP A 451 -11.15 5.10 -12.12
N THR A 452 -11.20 4.80 -13.42
CA THR A 452 -11.88 3.64 -14.00
C THR A 452 -11.07 2.35 -13.87
N GLU A 453 -9.78 2.45 -13.52
CA GLU A 453 -8.96 1.27 -13.19
C GLU A 453 -9.50 0.65 -11.89
N GLU A 454 -10.11 -0.53 -12.01
CA GLU A 454 -10.54 -1.36 -10.89
C GLU A 454 -9.40 -1.46 -9.87
N ILE A 455 -9.68 -1.05 -8.64
CA ILE A 455 -8.77 -1.30 -7.52
C ILE A 455 -8.71 -2.82 -7.37
N GLU A 456 -7.64 -3.43 -7.87
CA GLU A 456 -7.29 -4.80 -7.50
C GLU A 456 -7.07 -4.81 -5.98
N ILE A 457 -8.11 -5.17 -5.23
CA ILE A 457 -7.99 -5.52 -3.83
C ILE A 457 -7.18 -6.82 -3.82
N LYS A 458 -5.86 -6.72 -3.85
CA LYS A 458 -4.99 -7.87 -3.63
C LYS A 458 -5.35 -8.44 -2.26
N GLU A 459 -5.78 -9.70 -2.26
CA GLU A 459 -6.07 -10.44 -1.04
C GLU A 459 -4.91 -10.29 -0.05
N PRO A 460 -5.19 -10.10 1.25
CA PRO A 460 -4.15 -9.99 2.25
C PRO A 460 -3.27 -11.23 2.22
N ASN A 461 -1.96 -11.03 2.12
CA ASN A 461 -0.98 -12.11 2.06
C ASN A 461 -1.15 -13.05 3.28
N LYS A 462 -0.84 -14.36 3.18
CA LYS A 462 -1.10 -15.35 4.26
C LYS A 462 -0.61 -14.91 5.65
N LEU A 463 0.48 -14.13 5.66
CA LEU A 463 1.08 -13.54 6.85
C LEU A 463 0.25 -12.38 7.44
N GLN A 464 -0.37 -11.54 6.61
CA GLN A 464 -1.34 -10.53 7.05
C GLN A 464 -2.62 -11.16 7.61
N LEU A 465 -3.14 -12.21 6.97
CA LEU A 465 -4.28 -12.99 7.48
C LEU A 465 -3.96 -13.63 8.84
N PHE A 466 -2.73 -14.13 9.02
CA PHE A 466 -2.27 -14.68 10.30
C PHE A 466 -2.18 -13.61 11.40
N ILE A 467 -1.62 -12.42 11.11
CA ILE A 467 -1.55 -11.30 12.05
C ILE A 467 -2.95 -10.79 12.41
N MET A 468 -3.88 -10.72 11.45
CA MET A 468 -5.27 -10.34 11.69
C MET A 468 -5.98 -11.36 12.60
N LYS A 469 -5.77 -12.67 12.38
CA LYS A 469 -6.28 -13.73 13.27
C LYS A 469 -5.73 -13.62 14.69
N LEU A 470 -4.46 -13.26 14.85
CA LEU A 470 -3.85 -13.03 16.18
C LEU A 470 -4.41 -11.80 16.89
N LYS A 471 -4.67 -10.71 16.17
CA LYS A 471 -5.30 -9.50 16.74
C LYS A 471 -6.76 -9.75 17.15
N ASN A 472 -7.54 -10.42 16.31
CA ASN A 472 -8.95 -10.71 16.63
C ASN A 472 -9.08 -11.73 17.78
N LYS A 473 -8.11 -12.63 17.97
CA LYS A 473 -8.05 -13.50 19.17
C LYS A 473 -7.87 -12.72 20.47
N LYS A 474 -7.23 -11.55 20.44
CA LYS A 474 -7.07 -10.68 21.63
C LYS A 474 -8.33 -9.86 21.92
N SER A 475 -9.06 -9.35 20.93
CA SER A 475 -10.29 -8.57 21.19
C SER A 475 -11.48 -9.44 21.62
N ASN A 476 -11.52 -10.72 21.24
CA ASN A 476 -12.55 -11.64 21.70
C ASN A 476 -12.29 -12.23 23.09
N LYS A 477 -11.08 -12.08 23.63
CA LYS A 477 -10.78 -12.45 25.03
C LYS A 477 -11.25 -11.37 26.01
N SER A 478 -11.17 -10.08 25.65
CA SER A 478 -11.64 -9.00 26.53
C SER A 478 -13.16 -8.83 26.56
N LYS A 479 -13.91 -9.43 25.64
CA LYS A 479 -15.39 -9.43 25.63
C LYS A 479 -16.03 -10.66 26.31
N LYS A 480 -15.21 -11.55 26.89
CA LYS A 480 -15.71 -12.70 27.67
C LYS A 480 -15.53 -12.53 29.18
N ASP A 481 -14.87 -11.45 29.60
CA ASP A 481 -14.61 -11.11 31.01
C ASP A 481 -15.29 -9.80 31.45
N GLU A 482 -16.28 -9.32 30.66
CA GLU A 482 -17.32 -8.35 31.06
C GLU A 482 -18.68 -9.04 30.86
#